data_AF-A0A6N9QEW5-F1
#
_entry.id   AF-A0A6N9QEW5-F1
#
_cell.length_a   1.000
_cell.length_b   1.000
_cell.length_c   1.000
_cell.angle_alpha   90.00
_cell.angle_beta   90.00
_cell.angle_gamma   90.00
#
_symmetry.space_group_name_H-M   'P 1'
#
loop_
_entity.id
_entity.type
_entity.pdbx_description
1 polymer ?
#
loop_
_entity_poly.entity_id
_entity_poly.type
_entity_poly.pdbx_seq_one_letter_code
_entity_poly.pdbx_strand_id
1 'polypeptide(L)'
;MLGAYYTKGMDNRALFDHLAIGTTEGYLRHLKQHNVIFMDLSKLPDPCQSYEQYIDYIRDGLIEDIEERYGIQKRRRMSINDFLAAVGEPFIFILDEWDAIFHKTFMTERDKEAYLEFLKGLLKINLMWSLLT
;
A
#
# COMPACT_ATOMS: atom_id res chain seq x y z
N MET A 1 4.66 -5.57 -11.02
CA MET A 1 5.20 -4.72 -12.11
C MET A 1 4.98 -3.22 -11.84
N LEU A 2 3.77 -2.80 -11.45
CA LEU A 2 3.44 -1.41 -11.08
C LEU A 2 4.22 -0.88 -9.86
N GLY A 3 4.49 -1.71 -8.85
CA GLY A 3 5.33 -1.32 -7.70
C GLY A 3 6.71 -0.79 -8.11
N ALA A 4 7.40 -1.48 -9.02
CA ALA A 4 8.72 -1.09 -9.50
C ALA A 4 8.74 0.25 -10.28
N TYR A 5 7.60 0.66 -10.86
CA TYR A 5 7.49 1.95 -11.57
C TYR A 5 7.48 3.15 -10.61
N TYR A 6 7.06 2.91 -9.37
CA TYR A 6 6.75 3.95 -8.42
C TYR A 6 7.61 3.93 -7.13
N THR A 7 8.36 2.85 -6.89
CA THR A 7 9.29 2.75 -5.76
C THR A 7 10.45 3.75 -5.91
N LYS A 8 10.66 4.58 -4.89
CA LYS A 8 11.78 5.53 -4.79
C LYS A 8 13.05 4.78 -4.36
N GLY A 9 14.14 4.92 -5.13
CA GLY A 9 15.47 4.39 -4.75
C GLY A 9 16.06 3.31 -5.66
N MET A 10 15.28 2.70 -6.56
CA MET A 10 15.81 1.80 -7.58
C MET A 10 15.97 2.53 -8.92
N ASP A 11 17.12 2.34 -9.58
CA ASP A 11 17.37 2.87 -10.92
C ASP A 11 16.68 2.01 -11.99
N ASN A 12 15.35 2.07 -12.02
CA ASN A 12 14.51 1.23 -12.89
C ASN A 12 14.30 1.83 -14.30
N ARG A 13 15.10 2.83 -14.70
CA ARG A 13 15.02 3.47 -16.04
C ARG A 13 15.06 2.42 -17.16
N ALA A 14 16.01 1.49 -17.08
CA ALA A 14 16.17 0.41 -18.06
C ALA A 14 14.96 -0.53 -18.21
N LEU A 15 14.11 -0.66 -17.17
CA LEU A 15 12.92 -1.52 -17.19
C LEU A 15 11.71 -0.87 -17.88
N PHE A 16 11.70 0.46 -18.00
CA PHE A 16 10.52 1.21 -18.43
C PHE A 16 10.76 2.12 -19.64
N ASP A 17 12.01 2.39 -20.02
CA ASP A 17 12.39 3.22 -21.18
C ASP A 17 11.85 2.67 -22.52
N HIS A 18 11.62 1.36 -22.61
CA HIS A 18 11.15 0.68 -23.82
C HIS A 18 9.64 0.43 -23.84
N LEU A 19 8.91 0.83 -22.79
CA LEU A 19 7.46 0.70 -22.69
C LEU A 19 6.77 2.02 -23.08
N ALA A 20 5.49 1.97 -23.47
CA ALA A 20 4.73 3.14 -23.93
C ALA A 20 4.67 4.30 -22.90
N ILE A 21 4.95 4.00 -21.63
CA ILE A 21 5.05 5.00 -20.57
C ILE A 21 6.36 5.81 -20.62
N GLY A 22 7.42 5.28 -21.23
CA GLY A 22 8.71 5.97 -21.40
C GLY A 22 8.68 7.09 -22.43
N THR A 23 7.67 7.11 -23.30
CA THR A 23 7.51 8.11 -24.37
C THR A 23 6.59 9.26 -23.99
N THR A 24 6.03 9.28 -22.78
CA THR A 24 5.08 10.32 -22.33
C THR A 24 5.79 11.45 -21.60
N GLU A 25 5.45 12.71 -21.87
CA GLU A 25 6.10 13.90 -21.26
C GLU A 25 6.06 13.93 -19.71
N GLY A 26 5.17 13.15 -19.07
CA GLY A 26 5.06 12.99 -17.62
C GLY A 26 5.95 11.92 -17.00
N TYR A 27 6.62 11.09 -17.80
CA TYR A 27 7.43 9.94 -17.33
C TYR A 27 8.50 10.34 -16.32
N LEU A 28 9.40 11.24 -16.73
CA LEU A 28 10.45 11.79 -15.85
C LEU A 28 9.87 12.65 -14.71
N ARG A 29 8.65 13.16 -14.87
CA ARG A 29 7.96 14.00 -13.89
C ARG A 29 7.33 13.18 -12.76
N HIS A 30 7.01 11.90 -12.97
CA HIS A 30 6.43 11.02 -11.94
C HIS A 30 7.38 9.94 -11.43
N LEU A 31 8.47 9.68 -12.16
CA LEU A 31 9.56 8.82 -11.70
C LEU A 31 10.16 9.42 -10.41
N LYS A 32 10.05 8.68 -9.29
CA LYS A 32 10.58 9.04 -7.95
C LYS A 32 9.85 10.18 -7.19
N GLN A 33 8.69 10.66 -7.65
CA GLN A 33 7.97 11.78 -7.01
C GLN A 33 6.77 11.40 -6.13
N HIS A 34 6.32 10.15 -6.17
CA HIS A 34 5.14 9.72 -5.39
C HIS A 34 5.51 8.74 -4.29
N ASN A 35 4.85 8.88 -3.14
CA ASN A 35 4.99 7.95 -2.04
C ASN A 35 4.13 6.73 -2.32
N VAL A 36 4.75 5.69 -2.84
CA VAL A 36 4.03 4.51 -3.28
C VAL A 36 4.24 3.37 -2.33
N ILE A 37 3.11 2.83 -1.87
CA ILE A 37 3.01 1.66 -1.02
C ILE A 37 2.49 0.53 -1.91
N PHE A 38 3.35 -0.45 -2.14
CA PHE A 38 3.01 -1.67 -2.85
C PHE A 38 2.68 -2.75 -1.83
N MET A 39 1.48 -3.30 -1.89
CA MET A 39 1.02 -4.33 -0.97
C MET A 39 0.69 -5.59 -1.77
N ASP A 40 1.46 -6.66 -1.52
CA ASP A 40 1.18 -7.98 -2.03
C ASP A 40 0.29 -8.72 -1.02
N LEU A 41 -1.01 -8.74 -1.29
CA LEU A 41 -2.05 -9.27 -0.38
C LEU A 41 -2.28 -10.77 -0.58
N SER A 42 -1.43 -11.43 -1.39
CA SER A 42 -1.34 -12.89 -1.49
C SER A 42 -0.57 -13.52 -0.32
N LYS A 43 0.35 -12.73 0.28
CA LYS A 43 1.27 -13.19 1.32
C LYS A 43 0.57 -13.34 2.65
N LEU A 44 0.92 -14.41 3.36
CA LEU A 44 0.41 -14.72 4.67
C LEU A 44 1.57 -14.81 5.66
N PRO A 45 1.37 -14.46 6.94
CA PRO A 45 2.32 -14.83 7.98
C PRO A 45 2.40 -16.36 8.09
N ASP A 46 3.54 -16.87 8.58
CA ASP A 46 3.71 -18.31 8.84
C ASP A 46 3.88 -18.56 10.35
N PRO A 47 2.89 -19.17 11.03
CA PRO A 47 1.60 -19.65 10.51
C PRO A 47 0.54 -18.53 10.40
N CYS A 48 -0.46 -18.72 9.53
CA CYS A 48 -1.67 -17.88 9.45
C CYS A 48 -2.93 -18.72 9.57
N GLN A 49 -3.67 -18.54 10.66
CA GLN A 49 -4.85 -19.34 11.00
C GLN A 49 -6.12 -18.50 11.20
N SER A 50 -6.03 -17.18 11.20
CA SER A 50 -7.19 -16.31 11.38
C SER A 50 -7.09 -15.00 10.61
N TYR A 51 -8.22 -14.34 10.44
CA TYR A 51 -8.30 -13.00 9.86
C TYR A 51 -7.49 -11.98 10.67
N GLU A 52 -7.51 -12.06 12.00
CA GLU A 52 -6.77 -11.16 12.89
C GLU A 52 -5.27 -11.24 12.66
N GLN A 53 -4.73 -12.45 12.54
CA GLN A 53 -3.30 -12.66 12.25
C GLN A 53 -2.91 -12.07 10.89
N TYR A 54 -3.77 -12.28 9.88
CA TYR A 54 -3.54 -11.75 8.55
C TYR A 54 -3.57 -10.21 8.52
N ILE A 55 -4.58 -9.61 9.14
CA ILE A 55 -4.72 -8.15 9.12
C ILE A 55 -3.62 -7.49 9.94
N ASP A 56 -3.23 -8.06 11.09
CA ASP A 56 -2.11 -7.54 11.89
C ASP A 56 -0.79 -7.60 11.11
N TYR A 57 -0.52 -8.70 10.39
CA TYR A 57 0.64 -8.79 9.50
C TYR A 57 0.68 -7.67 8.45
N ILE A 58 -0.45 -7.35 7.82
CA ILE A 58 -0.54 -6.25 6.85
C ILE A 58 -0.29 -4.90 7.52
N ARG A 59 -0.86 -4.70 8.71
CA ARG A 59 -0.73 -3.44 9.46
C ARG A 59 0.72 -3.22 9.89
N ASP A 60 1.36 -4.23 10.43
CA ASP A 60 2.72 -4.17 10.92
C ASP A 60 3.69 -3.91 9.76
N GLY A 61 3.55 -4.63 8.64
CA GLY A 61 4.36 -4.36 7.44
C GLY A 61 4.20 -2.94 6.89
N LEU A 62 2.96 -2.41 6.89
CA LEU A 62 2.72 -1.02 6.50
C LEU A 62 3.37 -0.01 7.45
N ILE A 63 3.36 -0.32 8.75
CA ILE A 63 3.99 0.54 9.76
C ILE A 63 5.50 0.55 9.55
N GLU A 64 6.11 -0.63 9.51
CA GLU A 64 7.56 -0.81 9.29
C GLU A 64 8.02 -0.09 8.01
N ASP A 65 7.32 -0.28 6.89
CA ASP A 65 7.63 0.38 5.62
C ASP A 65 7.67 1.92 5.73
N ILE A 66 6.72 2.51 6.48
CA ILE A 66 6.63 3.96 6.66
C ILE A 66 7.69 4.44 7.66
N GLU A 67 7.89 3.71 8.75
CA GLU A 67 8.88 4.07 9.77
C GLU A 67 10.30 4.06 9.18
N GLU A 68 10.65 3.02 8.42
CA GLU A 68 11.95 2.91 7.75
C GLU A 68 12.15 4.00 6.70
N ARG A 69 11.12 4.31 5.92
CA ARG A 69 11.24 5.22 4.78
C ARG A 69 11.19 6.70 5.14
N TYR A 70 10.43 7.06 6.17
CA TYR A 70 10.20 8.47 6.55
C TYR A 70 10.78 8.84 7.91
N GLY A 71 11.33 7.88 8.67
CA GLY A 71 11.93 8.12 9.98
C GLY A 71 10.93 8.60 11.03
N ILE A 72 9.64 8.39 10.79
CA ILE A 72 8.59 8.66 11.76
C ILE A 72 8.31 7.39 12.58
N GLN A 73 7.64 7.53 13.71
CA GLN A 73 7.32 6.41 14.60
C GLN A 73 5.84 6.42 14.94
N LYS A 74 5.17 5.29 14.77
CA LYS A 74 3.75 5.19 15.04
C LYS A 74 3.50 5.22 16.54
N ARG A 75 2.62 6.13 16.97
CA ARG A 75 2.20 6.20 18.38
C ARG A 75 1.18 5.10 18.68
N ARG A 76 1.23 4.55 19.90
CA ARG A 76 0.43 3.39 20.35
C ARG A 76 -1.10 3.53 20.17
N ARG A 77 -1.63 4.76 20.15
CA ARG A 77 -3.07 5.05 19.97
C ARG A 77 -3.42 5.68 18.62
N MET A 78 -2.44 5.83 17.74
CA MET A 78 -2.62 6.39 16.41
C MET A 78 -3.22 5.32 15.50
N SER A 79 -4.25 5.67 14.72
CA SER A 79 -4.71 4.77 13.66
C SER A 79 -3.69 4.75 12.51
N ILE A 80 -3.72 3.73 11.65
CA ILE A 80 -2.87 3.70 10.43
C ILE A 80 -3.15 4.91 9.55
N ASN A 81 -4.42 5.29 9.49
CA ASN A 81 -4.91 6.45 8.77
C ASN A 81 -4.29 7.76 9.26
N ASP A 82 -4.25 7.97 10.58
CA ASP A 82 -3.59 9.13 11.18
C ASP A 82 -2.07 9.08 10.97
N PHE A 83 -1.50 7.88 10.96
CA PHE A 83 -0.06 7.66 10.75
C PHE A 83 0.37 8.01 9.32
N LEU A 84 -0.40 7.56 8.32
CA LEU A 84 -0.23 7.97 6.91
C LEU A 84 -0.40 9.49 6.76
N ALA A 85 -1.42 10.07 7.39
CA ALA A 85 -1.63 11.52 7.35
C ALA A 85 -0.46 12.31 7.98
N ALA A 86 0.22 11.76 8.99
CA ALA A 86 1.35 12.40 9.65
C ALA A 86 2.60 12.55 8.74
N VAL A 87 2.68 11.77 7.65
CA VAL A 87 3.74 11.93 6.64
C VAL A 87 3.56 13.23 5.85
N GLY A 88 2.34 13.76 5.79
CA GLY A 88 2.05 15.06 5.18
C GLY A 88 2.10 15.08 3.64
N GLU A 89 2.24 13.92 3.01
CA GLU A 89 2.32 13.75 1.55
C GLU A 89 1.32 12.67 1.07
N PRO A 90 0.73 12.81 -0.12
CA PRO A 90 -0.22 11.83 -0.63
C PRO A 90 0.47 10.51 -1.00
N PHE A 91 -0.26 9.41 -0.79
CA PHE A 91 0.20 8.06 -1.14
C PHE A 91 -0.55 7.48 -2.33
N ILE A 92 0.18 6.77 -3.19
CA ILE A 92 -0.42 5.87 -4.18
C ILE A 92 -0.34 4.45 -3.63
N PHE A 93 -1.49 3.81 -3.47
CA PHE A 93 -1.57 2.41 -3.06
C PHE A 93 -1.69 1.52 -4.28
N ILE A 94 -0.86 0.48 -4.34
CA ILE A 94 -0.93 -0.57 -5.36
C ILE A 94 -1.18 -1.87 -4.62
N LEU A 95 -2.42 -2.34 -4.71
CA LEU A 95 -2.87 -3.57 -4.06
C LEU A 95 -2.79 -4.69 -5.09
N ASP A 96 -1.83 -5.59 -4.92
CA ASP A 96 -1.70 -6.80 -5.72
C ASP A 96 -2.45 -7.95 -5.04
N GLU A 97 -3.12 -8.80 -5.83
CA GLU A 97 -3.92 -9.94 -5.36
C GLU A 97 -4.86 -9.61 -4.17
N TRP A 98 -5.56 -8.48 -4.23
CA TRP A 98 -6.38 -7.97 -3.12
C TRP A 98 -7.48 -8.93 -2.65
N ASP A 99 -7.95 -9.83 -3.50
CA ASP A 99 -9.01 -10.81 -3.24
C ASP A 99 -8.49 -12.20 -2.85
N ALA A 100 -7.17 -12.45 -2.89
CA ALA A 100 -6.58 -13.77 -2.64
C ALA A 100 -6.94 -14.34 -1.25
N ILE A 101 -7.11 -13.47 -0.26
CA ILE A 101 -7.47 -13.87 1.10
C ILE A 101 -8.88 -14.49 1.18
N PHE A 102 -9.81 -14.14 0.28
CA PHE A 102 -11.20 -14.60 0.35
C PHE A 102 -11.37 -16.11 0.17
N HIS A 103 -10.38 -16.79 -0.40
CA HIS A 103 -10.38 -18.23 -0.60
C HIS A 103 -9.78 -19.01 0.58
N LYS A 104 -9.30 -18.34 1.64
CA LYS A 104 -8.74 -19.02 2.81
C LYS A 104 -9.85 -19.61 3.68
N THR A 105 -9.60 -20.82 4.18
CA THR A 105 -10.56 -21.61 4.96
C THR A 105 -10.99 -20.95 6.27
N PHE A 106 -10.18 -20.04 6.81
CA PHE A 106 -10.48 -19.31 8.04
C PHE A 106 -11.28 -18.02 7.81
N MET A 107 -11.56 -17.62 6.56
CA MET A 107 -12.31 -16.39 6.27
C MET A 107 -13.81 -16.65 6.30
N THR A 108 -14.48 -16.07 7.28
CA THR A 108 -15.95 -16.01 7.32
C THR A 108 -16.49 -14.85 6.47
N GLU A 109 -17.79 -14.83 6.17
CA GLU A 109 -18.41 -13.68 5.48
C GLU A 109 -18.20 -12.36 6.24
N ARG A 110 -18.26 -12.41 7.57
CA ARG A 110 -17.97 -11.25 8.42
C ARG A 110 -16.53 -10.76 8.27
N ASP A 111 -15.57 -11.67 8.13
CA ASP A 111 -14.15 -11.31 7.94
C ASP A 111 -13.92 -10.67 6.57
N LYS A 112 -14.61 -11.16 5.53
CA LYS A 112 -14.58 -10.56 4.20
C LYS A 112 -15.13 -9.14 4.22
N GLU A 113 -16.26 -8.92 4.90
CA GLU A 113 -16.82 -7.57 5.09
C GLU A 113 -15.85 -6.66 5.84
N ALA A 114 -15.29 -7.12 6.96
CA ALA A 114 -14.33 -6.36 7.75
C ALA A 114 -13.05 -6.02 6.96
N TYR A 115 -12.57 -6.93 6.11
CA TYR A 115 -11.43 -6.70 5.23
C TYR A 115 -11.74 -5.62 4.17
N LEU A 116 -12.93 -5.67 3.55
CA LEU A 116 -13.35 -4.63 2.61
C LEU A 116 -13.49 -3.27 3.30
N GLU A 117 -13.98 -3.23 4.54
CA GLU A 117 -14.03 -2.00 5.33
C GLU A 117 -12.63 -1.46 5.64
N PHE A 118 -11.67 -2.34 5.95
CA PHE A 118 -10.27 -1.96 6.12
C PHE A 118 -9.70 -1.34 4.84
N LEU A 119 -9.85 -2.00 3.68
CA LEU A 119 -9.38 -1.46 2.40
C LEU A 119 -10.03 -0.13 2.06
N LYS A 120 -11.34 0.01 2.28
CA LYS A 120 -12.05 1.29 2.12
C LYS A 120 -11.49 2.36 3.04
N GLY A 121 -11.22 2.03 4.30
CA GLY A 121 -10.64 2.93 5.29
C GLY A 121 -9.26 3.43 4.87
N LEU A 122 -8.43 2.53 4.33
CA LEU A 122 -7.09 2.83 3.83
C LEU A 122 -7.13 3.73 2.58
N LEU A 123 -8.05 3.47 1.64
CA LEU A 123 -8.12 4.20 0.37
C LEU A 123 -8.87 5.54 0.46
N LYS A 124 -9.88 5.66 1.34
CA LYS A 124 -10.75 6.84 1.43
C LYS A 124 -9.98 8.12 1.78
N ILE A 125 -8.90 8.01 2.55
CA ILE A 125 -8.07 9.17 2.91
C ILE A 125 -7.26 9.65 1.71
N ASN A 126 -6.73 8.74 0.89
CA ASN A 126 -5.87 9.13 -0.23
C ASN A 126 -6.66 9.72 -1.41
N LEU A 127 -7.91 9.29 -1.62
CA LEU A 127 -8.77 9.89 -2.65
C LEU A 127 -9.19 11.33 -2.30
N MET A 128 -9.36 11.65 -1.02
CA MET A 128 -9.86 12.96 -0.61
C MET A 128 -8.87 14.09 -0.91
N TRP A 129 -7.57 13.80 -0.93
CA TRP A 129 -6.52 14.77 -1.28
C TRP A 129 -6.27 14.86 -2.79
N SER A 130 -6.44 13.77 -3.54
CA SER A 130 -6.27 13.77 -5.01
C SER A 130 -7.32 14.58 -5.77
N LEU A 131 -8.46 14.91 -5.17
CA LEU A 131 -9.54 15.69 -5.80
C LEU A 131 -9.46 17.20 -5.49
N LEU A 132 -8.51 17.62 -4.64
CA LEU A 132 -8.36 19.02 -4.19
C LEU A 132 -7.12 19.72 -4.77
N THR A 133 -6.43 19.10 -5.73
CA THR A 133 -5.30 19.67 -6.49
C THR A 133 -5.57 19.55 -7.98
#